data_AF-A0A2X3H9I6-F1
#
_entry.id   AF-A0A2X3H9I6-F1
#
_cell.length_a   1.000
_cell.length_b   1.000
_cell.length_c   1.000
_cell.angle_alpha   90.00
_cell.angle_beta   90.00
_cell.angle_gamma   90.00
#
_symmetry.space_group_name_H-M   'P 1'
#
loop_
_entity.id
_entity.type
_entity.pdbx_description
1 polymer ?
#
loop_
_entity_poly.entity_id
_entity_poly.type
_entity_poly.pdbx_seq_one_letter_code
_entity_poly.pdbx_strand_id
1 'polypeptide(L)'
;MDKDETLRLMDTEDFPAPFLATARNMGEAFDELQTDKDVNWTYMSPSAFFNPDGEKTGNYILGENQLLVDEKGQSEVSYANFAVAMLDEVEKENYKQARFTVRNK
;
A
#
# COMPACT_ATOMS: atom_id res chain seq x y z
N MET A 1 -5.76 1.11 -6.31
CA MET A 1 -6.82 1.04 -7.33
C MET A 1 -6.43 1.93 -8.49
N ASP A 2 -7.15 1.82 -9.59
CA ASP A 2 -7.19 2.84 -10.64
C ASP A 2 -7.72 4.17 -10.10
N LYS A 3 -7.70 5.22 -10.93
CA LYS A 3 -8.07 6.58 -10.52
C LYS A 3 -9.55 6.70 -10.14
N ASP A 4 -10.40 5.91 -10.77
CA ASP A 4 -11.84 5.92 -10.56
C ASP A 4 -12.26 4.97 -9.42
N GLU A 5 -11.30 4.29 -8.78
CA GLU A 5 -11.50 3.36 -7.66
C GLU A 5 -12.44 2.19 -7.99
N THR A 6 -12.46 1.77 -9.26
CA THR A 6 -13.30 0.69 -9.77
C THR A 6 -12.54 -0.63 -9.95
N LEU A 7 -11.22 -0.56 -10.04
CA LEU A 7 -10.35 -1.70 -10.36
C LEU A 7 -9.16 -1.79 -9.40
N ARG A 8 -8.97 -2.96 -8.77
CA ARG A 8 -7.77 -3.24 -7.98
C ARG A 8 -6.66 -3.74 -8.89
N LEU A 9 -5.40 -3.45 -8.53
CA LEU A 9 -4.24 -3.89 -9.32
C LEU A 9 -4.21 -5.42 -9.48
N MET A 10 -4.63 -6.16 -8.47
CA MET A 10 -4.67 -7.64 -8.52
C MET A 10 -5.72 -8.20 -9.50
N ASP A 11 -6.66 -7.37 -9.95
CA ASP A 11 -7.74 -7.76 -10.86
C ASP A 11 -7.41 -7.42 -12.33
N THR A 12 -6.25 -6.82 -12.61
CA THR A 12 -5.81 -6.52 -13.98
C THR A 12 -5.27 -7.77 -14.67
N GLU A 13 -5.44 -7.88 -15.98
CA GLU A 13 -4.97 -9.03 -16.78
C GLU A 13 -3.45 -9.27 -16.68
N ASP A 14 -2.66 -8.20 -16.55
CA ASP A 14 -1.20 -8.25 -16.49
C ASP A 14 -0.65 -8.53 -15.07
N PHE A 15 -1.51 -8.85 -14.09
CA PHE A 15 -1.03 -9.08 -12.73
C PHE A 15 -0.16 -10.35 -12.64
N PRO A 16 1.02 -10.33 -12.02
CA PRO A 16 1.90 -11.49 -12.02
C PRO A 16 1.30 -12.65 -11.21
N ALA A 17 1.04 -13.78 -11.89
CA ALA A 17 0.43 -14.97 -11.31
C ALA A 17 1.09 -15.47 -10.00
N PRO A 18 2.43 -15.44 -9.83
CA PRO A 18 3.06 -15.88 -8.59
C PRO A 18 2.64 -15.09 -7.34
N PHE A 19 2.20 -13.83 -7.50
CA PHE A 19 1.81 -12.97 -6.38
C PHE A 19 0.30 -12.93 -6.14
N LEU A 20 -0.51 -13.49 -7.05
CA LEU A 20 -1.97 -13.32 -7.05
C LEU A 20 -2.63 -13.90 -5.80
N ALA A 21 -2.18 -15.07 -5.34
CA ALA A 21 -2.73 -15.69 -4.13
C ALA A 21 -2.52 -14.80 -2.90
N THR A 22 -1.31 -14.27 -2.73
CA THR A 22 -1.00 -13.33 -1.63
C THR A 22 -1.82 -12.06 -1.76
N ALA A 23 -1.89 -11.47 -2.96
CA ALA A 23 -2.64 -10.23 -3.18
C ALA A 23 -4.14 -10.40 -2.85
N ARG A 24 -4.76 -11.51 -3.27
CA ARG A 24 -6.16 -11.83 -2.95
C ARG A 24 -6.40 -11.97 -1.46
N ASN A 25 -5.58 -12.76 -0.77
CA ASN A 25 -5.73 -12.97 0.67
C ASN A 25 -5.59 -11.66 1.46
N MET A 26 -4.66 -10.78 1.05
CA MET A 26 -4.50 -9.46 1.65
C MET A 26 -5.69 -8.54 1.34
N GLY A 27 -6.24 -8.62 0.12
CA GLY A 27 -7.47 -7.91 -0.26
C GLY A 27 -8.70 -8.36 0.54
N GLU A 28 -8.87 -9.67 0.72
CA GLU A 28 -9.95 -10.24 1.54
C GLU A 28 -9.82 -9.84 3.02
N ALA A 29 -8.59 -9.86 3.58
CA ALA A 29 -8.34 -9.39 4.93
C ALA A 29 -8.66 -7.90 5.10
N PHE A 30 -8.35 -7.07 4.09
CA PHE A 30 -8.73 -5.65 4.10
C PHE A 30 -10.25 -5.46 4.02
N ASP A 31 -10.95 -6.27 3.21
CA ASP A 31 -12.40 -6.24 3.12
C ASP A 31 -13.08 -6.62 4.44
N GLU A 32 -12.54 -7.62 5.15
CA GLU A 32 -12.99 -8.00 6.49
C GLU A 32 -12.75 -6.87 7.51
N LEU A 33 -11.54 -6.31 7.52
CA LEU A 33 -11.13 -5.25 8.44
C LEU A 33 -12.02 -4.00 8.34
N GLN A 34 -12.46 -3.65 7.13
CA GLN A 34 -13.37 -2.52 6.89
C GLN A 34 -14.75 -2.69 7.54
N THR A 35 -15.15 -3.91 7.89
CA THR A 35 -16.43 -4.17 8.55
C THR A 35 -16.36 -3.97 10.08
N ASP A 36 -15.15 -3.97 10.65
CA ASP A 36 -14.92 -3.80 12.08
C ASP A 36 -15.02 -2.33 12.48
N LYS A 37 -15.92 -2.05 13.44
CA LYS A 37 -16.18 -0.70 13.97
C LYS A 37 -15.56 -0.46 15.33
N ASP A 38 -15.16 -1.52 16.02
CA ASP A 38 -14.68 -1.48 17.40
C ASP A 38 -13.14 -1.50 17.47
N VAL A 39 -12.47 -1.80 16.36
CA VAL A 39 -11.02 -1.73 16.22
C VAL A 39 -10.60 -0.44 15.49
N ASN A 40 -9.68 0.32 16.08
CA ASN A 40 -9.00 1.42 15.41
C ASN A 40 -7.87 0.88 14.51
N TRP A 41 -8.24 0.34 13.36
CA TRP A 41 -7.30 -0.27 12.43
C TRP A 41 -6.71 0.74 11.46
N THR A 42 -5.52 0.42 10.93
CA THR A 42 -4.89 1.15 9.82
C THR A 42 -4.36 0.13 8.83
N TYR A 43 -4.68 0.30 7.55
CA TYR A 43 -4.22 -0.61 6.49
C TYR A 43 -3.21 0.08 5.59
N MET A 44 -1.94 -0.25 5.73
CA MET A 44 -0.86 0.34 4.94
C MET A 44 -0.49 -0.56 3.78
N SER A 45 -0.82 -0.17 2.55
CA SER A 45 -0.43 -0.91 1.35
C SER A 45 0.97 -0.49 0.86
N PRO A 46 1.83 -1.46 0.50
CA PRO A 46 3.06 -1.13 -0.20
C PRO A 46 2.77 -0.71 -1.65
N SER A 47 3.77 -0.11 -2.29
CA SER A 47 3.82 0.01 -3.75
C SER A 47 3.87 -1.36 -4.44
N ALA A 48 3.61 -1.41 -5.76
CA ALA A 48 3.53 -2.67 -6.51
C ALA A 48 4.83 -3.49 -6.42
N PHE A 49 5.98 -2.83 -6.46
CA PHE A 49 7.26 -3.43 -6.16
C PHE A 49 7.67 -3.10 -4.71
N PHE A 50 7.59 -4.12 -3.85
CA PHE A 50 8.01 -4.00 -2.46
C PHE A 50 9.43 -4.54 -2.32
N ASN A 51 10.41 -3.63 -2.38
CA ASN A 51 11.81 -3.97 -2.61
C ASN A 51 12.56 -4.20 -1.27
N PRO A 52 12.96 -5.45 -0.94
CA PRO A 52 13.73 -5.74 0.27
C PRO A 52 15.16 -5.18 0.23
N ASP A 53 15.73 -5.01 -0.96
CA ASP A 53 17.10 -4.53 -1.19
C ASP A 53 17.14 -3.02 -1.50
N GLY A 54 15.98 -2.35 -1.46
CA GLY A 54 15.86 -0.94 -1.79
C GLY A 54 16.54 -0.02 -0.76
N GLU A 55 17.04 1.13 -1.22
CA GLU A 55 17.79 2.06 -0.36
C GLU A 55 16.95 2.62 0.80
N LYS A 56 17.64 2.88 1.92
CA LYS A 56 17.09 3.62 3.06
C LYS A 56 17.32 5.12 2.85
N THR A 57 16.44 5.76 2.11
CA THR A 57 16.51 7.21 1.88
C THR A 57 15.82 8.01 2.98
N GLY A 58 14.89 7.38 3.72
CA GLY A 58 14.05 8.04 4.74
C GLY A 58 13.00 8.98 4.14
N ASN A 59 12.88 9.02 2.82
CA ASN A 59 11.97 9.90 2.09
C ASN A 59 10.95 9.07 1.33
N TYR A 60 9.68 9.43 1.49
CA TYR A 60 8.57 8.71 0.88
C TYR A 60 7.44 9.67 0.49
N ILE A 61 6.54 9.21 -0.37
CA ILE A 61 5.31 9.89 -0.73
C ILE A 61 4.14 9.01 -0.32
N LEU A 62 3.17 9.60 0.37
CA LEU A 62 1.93 8.96 0.77
C LEU A 62 0.81 9.23 -0.24
N GLY A 63 -0.14 8.31 -0.25
CA GLY A 63 -1.41 8.44 -0.96
C GLY A 63 -2.47 7.62 -0.25
N GLU A 64 -3.68 7.65 -0.78
CA GLU A 64 -4.82 6.95 -0.19
C GLU A 64 -5.08 5.65 -0.98
N ASN A 65 -6.12 5.65 -1.81
CA ASN A 65 -6.59 4.42 -2.43
C ASN A 65 -5.91 4.10 -3.76
N GLN A 66 -5.36 5.10 -4.43
CA GLN A 66 -4.82 4.99 -5.78
C GLN A 66 -3.41 4.39 -5.78
N LEU A 67 -3.09 3.61 -6.82
CA LEU A 67 -1.72 3.12 -6.99
C LEU A 67 -0.78 4.31 -7.25
N LEU A 68 0.26 4.46 -6.43
CA LEU A 68 1.26 5.49 -6.63
C LEU A 68 2.30 5.03 -7.65
N VAL A 69 2.53 5.88 -8.66
CA VAL A 69 3.60 5.75 -9.64
C VAL A 69 4.44 7.01 -9.68
N ASP A 70 5.73 6.89 -9.98
CA ASP A 70 6.62 8.01 -10.25
C ASP A 70 6.48 8.54 -11.69
N GLU A 71 7.29 9.54 -12.05
CA GLU A 71 7.30 10.15 -13.39
C GLU A 71 7.69 9.17 -14.51
N LYS A 72 8.31 8.04 -14.16
CA LYS A 72 8.71 6.97 -15.08
C LYS A 72 7.70 5.82 -15.11
N GLY A 73 6.59 5.93 -14.38
CA GLY A 73 5.57 4.90 -14.25
C GLY A 73 5.93 3.77 -13.29
N GLN A 74 6.95 3.93 -12.45
CA GLN A 74 7.37 2.92 -11.48
C GLN A 74 6.63 3.08 -10.15
N SER A 75 6.10 1.97 -9.64
CA SER A 75 5.51 1.89 -8.31
C SER A 75 6.43 1.05 -7.43
N GLU A 76 7.29 1.72 -6.66
CA GLU A 76 8.26 1.06 -5.79
C GLU A 76 8.33 1.70 -4.40
N VAL A 77 8.48 0.86 -3.37
CA VAL A 77 8.87 1.27 -2.03
C VAL A 77 9.89 0.29 -1.47
N SER A 78 10.96 0.79 -0.84
CA SER A 78 11.88 -0.06 -0.10
C SER A 78 11.29 -0.49 1.25
N TYR A 79 11.72 -1.64 1.78
CA TYR A 79 11.33 -2.07 3.13
C TYR A 79 11.69 -1.00 4.18
N ALA A 80 12.83 -0.34 4.01
CA ALA A 80 13.28 0.70 4.91
C ALA A 80 12.36 1.93 4.90
N ASN A 81 11.94 2.40 3.72
CA ASN A 81 11.04 3.54 3.63
C ASN A 81 9.60 3.19 4.07
N PHE A 82 9.16 1.97 3.79
CA PHE A 82 7.88 1.46 4.31
C PHE A 82 7.87 1.42 5.84
N ALA A 83 8.94 0.93 6.46
CA ALA A 83 9.07 0.92 7.92
C ALA A 83 9.06 2.33 8.52
N VAL A 84 9.72 3.30 7.87
CA VAL A 84 9.69 4.72 8.32
C VAL A 84 8.26 5.27 8.24
N ALA A 85 7.57 5.10 7.11
CA ALA A 85 6.19 5.57 6.97
C ALA A 85 5.21 4.89 7.95
N MET A 86 5.44 3.62 8.30
CA MET A 86 4.68 2.92 9.32
C MET A 86 4.89 3.55 10.71
N LEU A 87 6.13 3.80 11.10
CA LEU A 87 6.44 4.41 12.40
C LEU A 87 5.88 5.84 12.50
N ASP A 88 6.02 6.63 11.43
CA ASP A 88 5.44 7.97 11.35
C ASP A 88 3.91 7.96 11.55
N GLU A 89 3.22 6.95 11.01
CA GLU A 89 1.77 6.83 11.20
C GLU A 89 1.41 6.40 12.62
N VAL A 90 2.19 5.52 13.25
CA VAL A 90 1.99 5.17 14.67
C VAL A 90 2.14 6.40 15.59
N GLU A 91 3.05 7.31 15.26
CA GLU A 91 3.28 8.53 16.04
C GLU A 91 2.21 9.62 15.81
N LYS A 92 1.68 9.73 14.58
CA LYS A 92 0.79 10.83 14.18
C LYS A 92 -0.68 10.45 14.14
N GLU A 93 -0.99 9.17 13.95
CA GLU A 93 -2.34 8.59 13.87
C GLU A 93 -3.27 9.28 12.84
N ASN A 94 -2.78 9.54 11.62
CA ASN A 94 -3.56 10.25 10.60
C ASN A 94 -4.61 9.36 9.90
N TYR A 95 -4.40 8.04 9.86
CA TYR A 95 -5.17 7.08 9.08
C TYR A 95 -5.93 6.09 9.98
N LYS A 96 -6.85 6.61 10.78
CA LYS A 96 -7.75 5.83 11.65
C LYS A 96 -8.88 5.19 10.85
N GLN A 97 -9.04 3.88 10.97
CA GLN A 97 -10.00 3.07 10.21
C GLN A 97 -9.93 3.38 8.70
N ALA A 98 -8.71 3.56 8.21
CA ALA A 98 -8.44 3.98 6.84
C ALA A 98 -7.29 3.18 6.23
N ARG A 99 -7.31 3.12 4.90
CA ARG A 99 -6.20 2.64 4.10
C ARG A 99 -5.36 3.83 3.62
N PHE A 100 -4.05 3.63 3.58
CA PHE A 100 -3.15 4.49 2.83
C PHE A 100 -2.08 3.65 2.12
N THR A 101 -1.31 4.29 1.25
CA THR A 101 -0.24 3.67 0.48
C THR A 101 1.00 4.53 0.48
N VAL A 102 2.14 3.92 0.17
CA VAL A 102 3.44 4.60 0.16
C VAL A 102 4.26 4.23 -1.07
N ARG A 103 5.02 5.18 -1.61
CA ARG A 103 6.12 4.95 -2.57
C ARG A 103 7.39 5.67 -2.12
N ASN A 104 8.52 5.26 -2.67
CA ASN A 104 9.75 6.04 -2.61
C ASN A 104 9.51 7.43 -3.22
N LYS A 105 10.16 8.45 -2.66
CA LYS A 105 10.05 9.83 -3.15
C LYS A 105 10.65 9.99 -4.54
#